data_AF-A0A1Z4RSE4-F1
#
_entry.id   AF-A0A1Z4RSE4-F1
#
_cell.length_a   1.000
_cell.length_b   1.000
_cell.length_c   1.000
_cell.angle_alpha   90.00
_cell.angle_beta   90.00
_cell.angle_gamma   90.00
#
_symmetry.space_group_name_H-M   'P 1'
#
loop_
_entity.id
_entity.type
_entity.pdbx_description
1 polymer ?
#
loop_
_entity_poly.entity_id
_entity_poly.type
_entity_poly.pdbx_seq_one_letter_code
_entity_poly.pdbx_strand_id
1 'polypeptide(L)'
;MNELQELREKIEQQDYQGALLIVNEIEEMSVEDKLNKIYSYLVILLVHIIKQEAENRTTSSWDRSIYNSIKYINKTNKRRSSGGYYACDETLNELIDEAYEHALSEASFEAFEGKMSLQTLAEKVNSDKIKQKAFTLIKTQ
;
A
#
# COMPACT_ATOMS: atom_id res chain seq x y z
N MET A 1 6.36 13.23 21.81
CA MET A 1 5.46 14.41 21.86
C MET A 1 4.06 13.87 21.61
N ASN A 2 3.02 14.39 22.24
CA ASN A 2 1.64 13.95 21.99
C ASN A 2 0.91 15.15 21.36
N GLU A 3 0.62 15.06 20.07
CA GLU A 3 0.04 16.13 19.27
C GLU A 3 -1.29 16.61 19.87
N LEU A 4 -2.06 15.72 20.50
CA LEU A 4 -3.30 16.10 21.22
C LEU A 4 -3.04 16.90 22.50
N GLN A 5 -1.91 16.66 23.17
CA GLN A 5 -1.51 17.44 24.34
C GLN A 5 -1.06 18.84 23.90
N GLU A 6 -0.27 18.95 22.85
CA GLU A 6 0.16 20.24 22.30
C GLU A 6 -1.03 21.05 21.77
N LEU A 7 -1.96 20.41 21.05
CA LEU A 7 -3.22 21.02 20.63
C LEU A 7 -3.98 21.60 21.83
N ARG A 8 -4.10 20.83 22.92
CA ARG A 8 -4.77 21.28 24.14
C ARG A 8 -4.07 22.49 24.76
N GLU A 9 -2.74 22.47 24.86
CA GLU A 9 -1.95 23.58 25.40
C GLU A 9 -2.14 24.87 24.57
N LYS A 10 -2.15 24.76 23.23
CA LYS A 10 -2.42 25.88 22.32
C LYS A 10 -3.83 26.46 22.50
N ILE A 11 -4.83 25.59 22.67
CA ILE A 11 -6.22 26.01 22.94
C ILE A 11 -6.32 26.74 24.29
N GLU A 12 -5.70 26.19 25.35
CA GLU A 12 -5.69 26.80 26.69
C GLU A 12 -4.98 28.17 26.70
N GLN A 13 -3.96 28.34 25.87
CA GLN A 13 -3.24 29.61 25.65
C GLN A 13 -3.99 30.60 24.74
N GLN A 14 -5.16 30.22 24.19
CA GLN A 14 -5.89 30.98 23.18
C GLN A 14 -5.09 31.23 21.88
N ASP A 15 -4.05 30.44 21.63
CA ASP A 15 -3.27 30.44 20.39
C ASP A 15 -3.99 29.56 19.35
N TYR A 16 -5.11 30.06 18.82
CA TYR A 16 -5.93 29.30 17.86
C TYR A 16 -5.22 29.06 16.53
N GLN A 17 -4.31 29.96 16.14
CA GLN A 17 -3.53 29.76 14.91
C GLN A 17 -2.54 28.60 15.09
N GLY A 18 -1.83 28.56 16.23
CA GLY A 18 -1.00 27.42 16.60
C GLY A 18 -1.80 26.13 16.72
N ALA A 19 -2.98 26.16 17.33
CA ALA A 19 -3.86 25.00 17.43
C ALA A 19 -4.28 24.45 16.06
N LEU A 20 -4.60 25.33 15.10
CA LEU A 20 -4.97 24.91 13.74
C LEU A 20 -3.81 24.27 12.98
N LEU A 21 -2.55 24.67 13.25
CA LEU A 21 -1.38 23.99 12.66
C LEU A 21 -1.29 22.54 13.14
N ILE A 22 -1.46 22.32 14.45
CA ILE A 22 -1.45 20.95 15.01
C ILE A 22 -2.60 20.10 14.47
N VAL A 23 -3.78 20.70 14.23
CA VAL A 23 -4.89 19.98 13.58
C VAL A 23 -4.51 19.51 12.18
N ASN A 24 -3.88 20.37 11.37
CA ASN A 24 -3.44 19.99 10.03
C ASN A 24 -2.41 18.85 10.06
N GLU A 25 -1.44 18.91 10.98
CA GLU A 25 -0.45 17.84 11.16
C GLU A 25 -1.11 16.50 11.52
N ILE A 26 -2.06 16.50 12.47
CA ILE A 26 -2.81 15.28 12.84
C ILE A 26 -3.61 14.75 11.65
N GLU A 27 -4.22 15.63 10.84
CA GLU A 27 -4.95 15.23 9.63
C GLU A 27 -4.03 14.61 8.58
N GLU A 28 -2.86 15.19 8.34
CA GLU A 28 -1.83 14.66 7.43
C GLU A 28 -1.36 13.28 7.89
N MET A 29 -0.98 13.13 9.16
CA MET A 29 -0.56 11.85 9.74
C MET A 29 -1.64 10.77 9.61
N SER A 30 -2.90 11.13 9.83
CA SER A 30 -4.03 10.20 9.71
C SER A 30 -4.22 9.69 8.27
N VAL A 31 -3.97 10.53 7.26
CA VAL A 31 -3.99 10.13 5.85
C VAL A 31 -2.77 9.25 5.54
N GLU A 32 -1.58 9.67 5.95
CA GLU A 32 -0.33 8.95 5.74
C GLU A 32 -0.40 7.53 6.31
N ASP A 33 -0.94 7.35 7.51
CA ASP A 33 -1.19 6.04 8.13
C ASP A 33 -2.03 5.10 7.25
N LYS A 34 -3.02 5.64 6.52
CA LYS A 34 -3.84 4.82 5.60
C LYS A 34 -3.06 4.46 4.35
N LEU A 35 -2.30 5.40 3.79
CA LEU A 35 -1.47 5.17 2.61
C LEU A 35 -0.38 4.14 2.92
N ASN A 36 0.31 4.26 4.04
CA ASN A 36 1.32 3.29 4.51
C ASN A 36 0.74 1.89 4.70
N LYS A 37 -0.49 1.80 5.19
CA LYS A 37 -1.18 0.51 5.32
C LYS A 37 -1.59 -0.07 3.97
N ILE A 38 -2.05 0.76 3.03
CA ILE A 38 -2.33 0.35 1.65
C ILE A 38 -1.04 -0.16 0.99
N TYR A 39 0.05 0.60 1.09
CA TYR A 39 1.38 0.23 0.60
C TYR A 39 1.81 -1.15 1.11
N SER A 40 1.68 -1.40 2.41
CA SER A 40 2.04 -2.69 3.02
C SER A 40 1.27 -3.88 2.38
N TYR A 41 -0.03 -3.70 2.09
CA TYR A 41 -0.82 -4.72 1.40
C TYR A 41 -0.51 -4.82 -0.09
N LEU A 42 -0.12 -3.71 -0.74
CA LEU A 42 0.34 -3.69 -2.12
C LEU A 42 1.61 -4.50 -2.30
N VAL A 43 2.59 -4.36 -1.39
CA VAL A 43 3.81 -5.19 -1.41
C VAL A 43 3.43 -6.68 -1.38
N ILE A 44 2.57 -7.10 -0.45
CA ILE A 44 2.14 -8.50 -0.36
C ILE A 44 1.40 -8.95 -1.63
N LEU A 45 0.52 -8.11 -2.18
CA LEU A 45 -0.22 -8.40 -3.41
C LEU A 45 0.75 -8.62 -4.58
N LEU A 46 1.69 -7.69 -4.76
CA LEU A 46 2.67 -7.70 -5.84
C LEU A 46 3.63 -8.88 -5.72
N VAL A 47 4.11 -9.23 -4.51
CA VAL A 47 4.95 -10.43 -4.27
C VAL A 47 4.28 -11.67 -4.86
N HIS A 48 2.99 -11.85 -4.58
CA HIS A 48 2.27 -13.04 -5.05
C HIS A 48 1.98 -13.00 -6.56
N ILE A 49 1.72 -11.82 -7.14
CA ILE A 49 1.57 -11.67 -8.59
C ILE A 49 2.90 -11.97 -9.30
N ILE A 50 4.02 -11.45 -8.79
CA ILE A 50 5.37 -11.68 -9.31
C ILE A 50 5.70 -13.18 -9.29
N LYS A 51 5.44 -13.86 -8.17
CA LYS A 51 5.64 -15.32 -8.05
C LYS A 51 4.76 -16.10 -9.03
N GLN A 52 3.51 -15.71 -9.21
CA GLN A 52 2.63 -16.34 -10.20
C GLN A 52 3.18 -16.24 -11.62
N GLU A 53 3.70 -15.08 -11.99
CA GLU A 53 4.27 -14.83 -13.31
C GLU A 53 5.61 -15.56 -13.50
N ALA A 54 6.51 -15.45 -12.53
CA ALA A 54 7.84 -16.05 -12.58
C ALA A 54 7.80 -17.59 -12.62
N GLU A 55 6.88 -18.20 -11.87
CA GLU A 55 6.74 -19.66 -11.77
C GLU A 55 5.67 -20.23 -12.71
N ASN A 56 4.95 -19.38 -13.45
CA ASN A 56 3.85 -19.76 -14.34
C ASN A 56 2.83 -20.71 -13.69
N ARG A 57 2.52 -20.47 -12.41
CA ARG A 57 1.59 -21.29 -11.60
C ARG A 57 0.98 -20.46 -10.46
N THR A 58 -0.03 -20.98 -9.80
CA THR A 58 -0.52 -20.44 -8.52
C THR A 58 -0.73 -21.54 -7.49
N THR A 59 -0.85 -21.16 -6.23
CA THR A 59 -1.30 -22.03 -5.14
C THR A 59 -2.52 -21.41 -4.48
N SER A 60 -3.30 -22.24 -3.76
CA SER A 60 -4.44 -21.76 -2.97
C SER A 60 -4.03 -20.72 -1.91
N SER A 61 -2.83 -20.84 -1.33
CA SER A 61 -2.31 -19.87 -0.36
C SER A 61 -1.95 -18.54 -1.01
N TRP A 62 -1.45 -18.55 -2.25
CA TRP A 62 -1.14 -17.33 -3.00
C TRP A 62 -2.42 -16.62 -3.42
N ASP A 63 -3.38 -17.35 -4.00
CA ASP A 63 -4.68 -16.78 -4.37
C ASP A 63 -5.42 -16.20 -3.15
N ARG A 64 -5.32 -16.87 -2.00
CA ARG A 64 -5.87 -16.37 -0.74
C ARG A 64 -5.19 -15.09 -0.26
N SER A 65 -3.87 -15.00 -0.41
CA SER A 65 -3.10 -13.81 -0.03
C SER A 65 -3.45 -12.63 -0.93
N ILE A 66 -3.51 -12.84 -2.24
CA ILE A 66 -3.98 -11.84 -3.22
C ILE A 66 -5.37 -11.32 -2.86
N TYR A 67 -6.33 -12.24 -2.64
CA TYR A 67 -7.69 -11.88 -2.25
C TYR A 67 -7.73 -11.05 -0.96
N ASN A 68 -6.99 -11.47 0.07
CA ASN A 68 -6.94 -10.77 1.34
C ASN A 68 -6.33 -9.36 1.19
N SER A 69 -5.24 -9.23 0.46
CA SER A 69 -4.60 -7.93 0.20
C SER A 69 -5.57 -6.98 -0.50
N ILE A 70 -6.23 -7.42 -1.58
CA ILE A 70 -7.24 -6.61 -2.29
C ILE A 70 -8.35 -6.17 -1.33
N LYS A 71 -8.90 -7.11 -0.56
CA LYS A 71 -9.96 -6.81 0.41
C LYS A 71 -9.53 -5.76 1.43
N TYR A 72 -8.31 -5.85 1.96
CA TYR A 72 -7.83 -4.91 2.96
C TYR A 72 -7.37 -3.57 2.38
N ILE A 73 -6.88 -3.54 1.14
CA ILE A 73 -6.64 -2.29 0.38
C ILE A 73 -7.96 -1.55 0.23
N ASN A 74 -8.99 -2.18 -0.34
CA ASN A 74 -10.30 -1.54 -0.57
C ASN A 74 -10.97 -1.11 0.74
N LYS A 75 -10.86 -1.93 1.79
CA LYS A 75 -11.37 -1.59 3.13
C LYS A 75 -10.64 -0.40 3.75
N THR A 76 -9.32 -0.31 3.58
CA THR A 76 -8.51 0.78 4.15
C THR A 76 -8.71 2.06 3.37
N ASN A 77 -8.79 1.97 2.04
CA ASN A 77 -8.87 3.12 1.15
C ASN A 77 -10.21 3.86 1.27
N LYS A 78 -11.31 3.16 1.59
CA LYS A 78 -12.63 3.80 1.72
C LYS A 78 -12.74 4.65 3.00
N ARG A 79 -12.99 5.95 2.84
CA ARG A 79 -13.30 6.86 3.97
C ARG A 79 -14.71 6.58 4.50
N ARG A 80 -14.84 6.38 5.82
CA ARG A 80 -16.13 6.01 6.44
C ARG A 80 -17.03 7.21 6.70
N SER A 81 -16.46 8.35 7.08
CA SER A 81 -17.23 9.49 7.58
C SER A 81 -17.54 10.52 6.49
N SER A 82 -16.57 10.83 5.63
CA SER A 82 -16.71 11.87 4.60
C SER A 82 -17.06 11.34 3.21
N GLY A 83 -17.13 10.02 3.03
CA GLY A 83 -17.16 9.41 1.70
C GLY A 83 -15.84 9.61 0.93
N GLY A 84 -15.73 8.99 -0.25
CA GLY A 84 -14.49 9.03 -1.05
C GLY A 84 -13.39 8.09 -0.56
N TYR A 85 -12.16 8.37 -1.00
CA TYR A 85 -11.00 7.49 -0.86
C TYR A 85 -9.78 8.24 -0.31
N TYR A 86 -8.84 7.53 0.33
CA TYR A 86 -7.57 8.12 0.77
C TYR A 86 -6.58 8.23 -0.39
N ALA A 87 -6.45 7.17 -1.19
CA ALA A 87 -5.75 7.12 -2.45
C ALA A 87 -6.77 7.17 -3.61
N CYS A 88 -6.67 8.19 -4.46
CA CYS A 88 -7.33 8.20 -5.77
C CYS A 88 -6.58 7.26 -6.74
N ASP A 89 -7.02 7.20 -7.99
CA ASP A 89 -6.44 6.29 -8.97
C ASP A 89 -4.98 6.66 -9.29
N GLU A 90 -4.66 7.95 -9.32
CA GLU A 90 -3.30 8.47 -9.50
C GLU A 90 -2.39 8.06 -8.34
N THR A 91 -2.78 8.40 -7.10
CA THR A 91 -2.02 8.01 -5.89
C THR A 91 -1.89 6.49 -5.76
N LEU A 92 -2.91 5.72 -6.16
CA LEU A 92 -2.84 4.27 -6.11
C LEU A 92 -1.81 3.73 -7.12
N ASN A 93 -1.72 4.31 -8.32
CA ASN A 93 -0.68 3.95 -9.28
C ASN A 93 0.72 4.29 -8.77
N GLU A 94 0.90 5.47 -8.18
CA GLU A 94 2.17 5.87 -7.54
C GLU A 94 2.59 4.87 -6.45
N LEU A 95 1.67 4.50 -5.55
CA LEU A 95 1.93 3.51 -4.52
C LEU A 95 2.23 2.12 -5.09
N ILE A 96 1.61 1.73 -6.20
CA ILE A 96 1.91 0.47 -6.89
C ILE A 96 3.33 0.50 -7.48
N ASP A 97 3.72 1.62 -8.08
CA ASP A 97 5.05 1.82 -8.64
C ASP A 97 6.12 1.74 -7.55
N GLU A 98 5.92 2.43 -6.43
CA GLU A 98 6.82 2.40 -5.28
C GLU A 98 6.88 1.01 -4.61
N ALA A 99 5.74 0.33 -4.49
CA ALA A 99 5.67 -0.99 -3.87
C ALA A 99 6.29 -2.09 -4.75
N TYR A 100 6.39 -1.89 -6.07
CA TYR A 100 6.89 -2.90 -6.99
C TYR A 100 8.34 -3.29 -6.72
N GLU A 101 9.24 -2.32 -6.54
CA GLU A 101 10.66 -2.60 -6.30
C GLU A 101 10.87 -3.39 -5.01
N HIS A 102 10.15 -3.02 -3.95
CA HIS A 102 10.15 -3.74 -2.69
C HIS A 102 9.58 -5.15 -2.87
N ALA A 103 8.44 -5.29 -3.53
CA ALA A 103 7.82 -6.59 -3.80
C ALA A 103 8.69 -7.51 -4.65
N LEU A 104 9.46 -6.96 -5.60
CA LEU A 104 10.39 -7.72 -6.43
C LEU A 104 11.55 -8.26 -5.60
N SER A 105 12.10 -7.45 -4.70
CA SER A 105 13.10 -7.88 -3.71
C SER A 105 12.56 -9.01 -2.83
N GLU A 106 11.41 -8.83 -2.20
CA GLU A 106 10.77 -9.84 -1.34
C GLU A 106 10.43 -11.13 -2.12
N ALA A 107 9.90 -10.99 -3.34
CA ALA A 107 9.62 -12.12 -4.20
C ALA A 107 10.88 -12.90 -4.57
N SER A 108 12.06 -12.28 -4.65
CA SER A 108 13.30 -13.02 -4.91
C SER A 108 13.70 -13.95 -3.76
N PHE A 109 13.37 -13.59 -2.51
CA PHE A 109 13.60 -14.46 -1.35
C PHE A 109 12.60 -15.63 -1.28
N GLU A 110 11.38 -15.46 -1.82
CA GLU A 110 10.34 -16.48 -1.75
C GLU A 110 10.21 -17.34 -3.02
N ALA A 111 10.47 -16.76 -4.19
CA ALA A 111 10.27 -17.40 -5.49
C ALA A 111 11.26 -18.56 -5.65
N PHE A 112 10.77 -19.68 -6.20
CA PHE A 112 11.56 -20.90 -6.35
C PHE A 112 12.27 -21.33 -5.04
N GLU A 113 11.64 -21.09 -3.88
CA GLU A 113 12.22 -21.37 -2.56
C GLU A 113 13.52 -20.59 -2.28
N GLY A 114 13.63 -19.35 -2.77
CA GLY A 114 14.78 -18.47 -2.58
C GLY A 114 15.98 -18.78 -3.47
N LYS A 115 15.80 -19.62 -4.50
CA LYS A 115 16.86 -20.01 -5.43
C LYS A 115 17.10 -19.01 -6.57
N MET A 116 16.26 -17.98 -6.67
CA MET A 116 16.30 -17.00 -7.76
C MET A 116 16.83 -15.67 -7.27
N SER A 117 17.85 -15.12 -7.95
CA SER A 117 18.33 -13.78 -7.65
C SER A 117 17.33 -12.72 -8.11
N LEU A 118 17.37 -11.55 -7.48
CA LEU A 118 16.60 -10.37 -7.88
C LEU A 118 16.75 -10.05 -9.37
N GLN A 119 17.98 -10.10 -9.90
CA GLN A 119 18.27 -9.80 -11.31
C GLN A 119 17.59 -10.78 -12.26
N THR A 120 17.73 -12.08 -12.00
CA THR A 120 17.10 -13.13 -12.81
C THR A 120 15.58 -13.07 -12.74
N LEU A 121 15.03 -12.71 -11.56
CA LEU A 121 13.59 -12.52 -11.40
C LEU A 121 13.11 -11.31 -12.22
N ALA A 122 13.82 -10.19 -12.15
CA ALA A 122 13.51 -8.96 -12.88
C ALA A 122 13.47 -9.19 -14.41
N GLU A 123 14.38 -10.01 -14.94
CA GLU A 123 14.42 -10.36 -16.37
C GLU A 123 13.28 -11.29 -16.80
N LYS A 124 12.70 -12.05 -15.87
CA LYS A 124 11.65 -13.04 -16.15
C LYS A 124 10.24 -12.46 -16.14
N VAL A 125 10.03 -11.31 -15.50
CA VAL A 125 8.70 -10.75 -15.27
C VAL A 125 8.52 -9.43 -16.00
N ASN A 126 7.28 -9.13 -16.41
CA ASN A 126 6.96 -7.84 -17.01
C ASN A 126 6.39 -6.89 -15.94
N SER A 127 7.19 -5.90 -15.55
CA SER A 127 6.82 -4.90 -14.52
C SER A 127 5.49 -4.21 -14.82
N ASP A 128 5.33 -3.68 -16.03
CA ASP A 128 4.13 -2.94 -16.44
C ASP A 128 2.87 -3.82 -16.37
N LYS A 129 2.98 -5.06 -16.86
CA LYS A 129 1.88 -6.02 -16.83
C LYS A 129 1.47 -6.37 -15.40
N ILE A 130 2.45 -6.53 -14.50
CA ILE A 130 2.20 -6.83 -13.09
C ILE A 130 1.49 -5.66 -12.41
N LYS A 131 2.00 -4.44 -12.59
CA LYS A 131 1.42 -3.22 -12.02
C LYS A 131 0.01 -2.98 -12.52
N GLN A 132 -0.22 -3.11 -13.84
CA GLN A 132 -1.56 -3.01 -14.43
C GLN A 132 -2.52 -4.09 -13.93
N LYS A 133 -2.04 -5.33 -13.77
CA LYS A 133 -2.85 -6.43 -13.18
C LYS A 133 -3.24 -6.11 -11.74
N ALA A 134 -2.30 -5.62 -10.92
CA ALA A 134 -2.57 -5.23 -9.54
C ALA A 134 -3.63 -4.12 -9.48
N PHE A 135 -3.47 -3.06 -10.27
CA PHE A 135 -4.44 -1.96 -10.36
C PHE A 135 -5.83 -2.48 -10.76
N THR A 136 -5.91 -3.28 -11.82
CA THR A 136 -7.18 -3.85 -12.31
C THR A 136 -7.87 -4.71 -11.25
N LEU A 137 -7.12 -5.57 -10.56
CA LEU A 137 -7.67 -6.43 -9.50
C LEU A 137 -8.25 -5.62 -8.33
N ILE A 138 -7.61 -4.51 -7.98
CA ILE A 138 -8.09 -3.60 -6.92
C ILE A 138 -9.38 -2.90 -7.35
N LYS A 139 -9.47 -2.46 -8.62
CA LYS A 139 -10.62 -1.71 -9.16
C LYS A 139 -11.85 -2.56 -9.48
N THR A 140 -11.69 -3.87 -9.66
CA THR A 140 -12.76 -4.77 -10.11
C THR A 140 -13.62 -5.34 -8.96
N GLN A 141 -13.23 -5.14 -7.69
CA GLN A 141 -13.96 -5.61 -6.49
C GLN A 141 -14.51 -4.46 -5.64
#